data_AF-A0A9D9S9Q5-F1
#
_entry.id   AF-A0A9D9S9Q5-F1
#
_cell.length_a   1.000
_cell.length_b   1.000
_cell.length_c   1.000
_cell.angle_alpha   90.00
_cell.angle_beta   90.00
_cell.angle_gamma   90.00
#
_symmetry.space_group_name_H-M   'P 1'
#
loop_
_entity.id
_entity.type
_entity.pdbx_description
1 polymer ?
#
loop_
_entity_poly.entity_id
_entity_poly.type
_entity_poly.pdbx_seq_one_letter_code
_entity_poly.pdbx_strand_id
1 'polypeptide(L)'
;MPRFCANLSLLFTEHPFVERCAAASRAGFTGVECHFPYSTPVADLAEAVHGHNLEQVLFNLPPGDWAGGERGIACLPDRVGEFEAGVSLAIRYARALGCVRINCLAGIAP
;
A
#
# COMPACT_ATOMS: atom_id res chain seq x y z
N MET A 1 14.80 17.32 11.36
CA MET A 1 15.46 16.52 10.30
C MET A 1 14.38 15.72 9.57
N PRO A 2 14.46 15.52 8.25
CA PRO A 2 13.48 14.71 7.52
C PRO A 2 13.39 13.28 8.08
N ARG A 3 12.19 12.70 8.11
CA ARG A 3 11.98 11.27 8.40
C ARG A 3 11.80 10.54 7.07
N PHE A 4 12.65 9.57 6.79
CA PHE A 4 12.59 8.77 5.56
C PHE A 4 11.77 7.50 5.77
N CYS A 5 11.04 7.07 4.74
CA CYS A 5 10.39 5.78 4.67
C CYS A 5 10.90 4.98 3.48
N ALA A 6 10.98 3.66 3.63
CA ALA A 6 11.34 2.77 2.52
C ALA A 6 10.11 2.42 1.69
N ASN A 7 10.16 2.65 0.38
CA ASN A 7 9.13 2.16 -0.53
C ASN A 7 9.41 0.69 -0.87
N LEU A 8 8.65 -0.23 -0.25
CA LEU A 8 8.83 -1.68 -0.38
C LEU A 8 8.43 -2.22 -1.76
N SER A 9 7.74 -1.43 -2.59
CA SER A 9 7.47 -1.81 -3.98
C SER A 9 8.69 -1.61 -4.88
N LEU A 10 9.66 -0.79 -4.46
CA LEU A 10 10.84 -0.42 -5.24
C LEU A 10 12.15 -0.88 -4.60
N LEU A 11 12.21 -0.95 -3.27
CA LEU A 11 13.38 -1.35 -2.49
C LEU A 11 13.21 -2.76 -1.95
N PHE A 12 14.35 -3.42 -1.66
CA PHE A 12 14.42 -4.76 -1.08
C PHE A 12 13.72 -5.83 -1.94
N THR A 13 13.69 -5.65 -3.26
CA THR A 13 13.00 -6.53 -4.20
C THR A 13 13.62 -7.92 -4.34
N GLU A 14 14.83 -8.11 -3.83
CA GLU A 14 15.50 -9.39 -3.63
C GLU A 14 14.79 -10.30 -2.61
N HIS A 15 13.87 -9.75 -1.81
CA HIS A 15 13.06 -10.49 -0.84
C HIS A 15 11.57 -10.58 -1.26
N PRO A 16 10.86 -11.65 -0.83
CA PRO A 16 9.40 -11.69 -0.82
C PRO A 16 8.79 -10.48 -0.11
N PHE A 17 7.61 -10.01 -0.54
CA PHE A 17 7.07 -8.70 -0.14
C PHE A 17 7.00 -8.48 1.38
N VAL A 18 6.49 -9.44 2.14
CA VAL A 18 6.36 -9.34 3.61
C VAL A 18 7.73 -9.26 4.29
N GLU A 19 8.71 -10.03 3.80
CA GLU A 19 10.08 -10.06 4.34
C GLU A 19 10.84 -8.74 4.13
N ARG A 20 10.39 -7.88 3.21
CA ARG A 20 10.96 -6.55 2.99
C ARG A 20 10.81 -5.63 4.20
N CYS A 21 9.79 -5.84 5.04
CA CYS A 21 9.64 -5.12 6.30
C CYS A 21 10.85 -5.36 7.21
N ALA A 22 11.28 -6.62 7.34
CA ALA A 22 12.46 -6.96 8.12
C ALA A 22 13.74 -6.32 7.56
N ALA A 23 13.89 -6.32 6.23
CA ALA A 23 15.03 -5.70 5.55
C ALA A 23 15.07 -4.17 5.76
N ALA A 24 13.92 -3.49 5.64
CA ALA A 24 13.81 -2.05 5.87
C ALA A 24 14.15 -1.67 7.32
N SER A 25 13.63 -2.42 8.30
CA SER A 25 13.93 -2.20 9.72
C SER A 25 15.43 -2.41 10.01
N ARG A 26 16.05 -3.47 9.49
CA ARG A 26 17.52 -3.69 9.59
C ARG A 26 18.35 -2.57 8.95
N ALA A 27 17.84 -1.96 7.88
CA ALA A 27 18.48 -0.81 7.23
C ALA A 27 18.28 0.51 7.99
N GLY A 28 17.58 0.51 9.13
CA GLY A 28 17.38 1.68 9.98
C GLY A 28 16.16 2.52 9.63
N PHE A 29 15.28 2.06 8.73
CA PHE A 29 14.01 2.73 8.49
C PHE A 29 13.06 2.50 9.66
N THR A 30 12.29 3.54 9.98
CA THR A 30 11.20 3.48 10.98
C THR A 30 9.82 3.56 10.33
N GLY A 31 9.77 3.76 9.01
CA GLY A 31 8.54 3.83 8.25
C GLY A 31 8.68 3.15 6.90
N VAL A 32 7.59 2.59 6.42
CA VAL A 32 7.49 1.93 5.12
C VAL A 32 6.27 2.39 4.35
N GLU A 33 6.38 2.39 3.04
CA GLU A 33 5.25 2.56 2.13
C GLU A 33 5.27 1.47 1.05
N CYS A 34 4.14 1.27 0.38
CA CYS A 34 4.07 0.39 -0.79
C CYS A 34 2.97 0.88 -1.74
N HIS A 35 2.95 0.41 -2.99
CA HIS A 35 1.86 0.74 -3.90
C HIS A 35 0.56 0.04 -3.48
N PHE A 36 0.52 -1.29 -3.57
CA PHE A 36 -0.73 -2.06 -3.45
C PHE A 36 -0.52 -3.29 -2.56
N PRO A 37 -1.05 -3.32 -1.33
CA PRO A 37 -0.86 -4.45 -0.42
C PRO A 37 -1.88 -5.59 -0.62
N TYR A 38 -2.81 -5.45 -1.56
CA TYR A 38 -4.05 -6.25 -1.62
C TYR A 38 -3.88 -7.73 -2.00
N SER A 39 -2.72 -8.12 -2.55
CA SER A 39 -2.39 -9.53 -2.79
C SER A 39 -1.85 -10.24 -1.55
N THR A 40 -1.58 -9.51 -0.47
CA THR A 40 -1.09 -10.03 0.80
C THR A 40 -2.22 -9.98 1.83
N PRO A 41 -2.48 -11.07 2.59
CA PRO A 41 -3.43 -11.03 3.69
C PRO A 41 -3.08 -9.90 4.66
N VAL A 42 -4.09 -9.13 5.06
CA VAL A 42 -3.89 -7.95 5.91
C VAL A 42 -3.24 -8.30 7.26
N ALA A 43 -3.53 -9.50 7.80
CA ALA A 43 -2.97 -9.97 9.06
C ALA A 43 -1.44 -10.17 8.95
N ASP A 44 -0.98 -10.86 7.92
CA ASP A 44 0.43 -11.13 7.67
C ASP A 44 1.22 -9.81 7.49
N LEU A 45 0.64 -8.86 6.76
CA LEU A 45 1.28 -7.56 6.56
C LEU A 45 1.32 -6.74 7.86
N ALA A 46 0.25 -6.76 8.65
CA ALA A 46 0.21 -6.08 9.95
C ALA A 46 1.22 -6.69 10.92
N GLU A 47 1.32 -8.01 10.99
CA GLU A 47 2.33 -8.71 11.79
C GLU A 47 3.75 -8.29 11.38
N ALA A 48 4.05 -8.23 10.09
CA ALA A 48 5.37 -7.84 9.62
C ALA A 48 5.69 -6.36 9.88
N VAL A 49 4.74 -5.45 9.67
CA VAL A 49 4.94 -4.02 9.94
C VAL A 49 5.14 -3.77 11.44
N HIS A 50 4.21 -4.27 12.27
CA HIS A 50 4.25 -4.03 13.72
C HIS A 50 5.37 -4.82 14.40
N GLY A 51 5.61 -6.07 14.01
CA GLY A 51 6.66 -6.92 14.55
C GLY A 51 8.08 -6.40 14.29
N HIS A 52 8.25 -5.52 13.30
CA HIS A 52 9.52 -4.86 13.00
C HIS A 52 9.58 -3.38 13.43
N ASN A 53 8.63 -2.93 14.26
CA ASN A 53 8.51 -1.56 14.77
C ASN A 53 8.48 -0.50 13.64
N LEU A 54 7.79 -0.82 12.55
CA LEU A 54 7.63 0.09 11.41
C LEU A 54 6.28 0.79 11.45
N GLU A 55 6.26 2.05 11.00
CA GLU A 55 5.04 2.77 10.67
C GLU A 55 4.67 2.51 9.21
N GLN A 56 3.43 2.06 8.93
CA GLN A 56 2.91 2.12 7.56
C GLN A 56 2.56 3.58 7.22
N VAL A 57 3.41 4.23 6.45
CA VAL A 57 3.35 5.67 6.15
C VAL A 57 2.28 5.97 5.10
N LEU A 58 2.22 5.15 4.04
CA LEU A 58 1.36 5.35 2.88
C LEU A 58 1.13 4.03 2.13
N PHE A 59 -0.05 3.89 1.51
CA PHE A 59 -0.28 3.00 0.37
C PHE A 59 -1.39 3.55 -0.53
N ASN A 60 -1.61 2.95 -1.70
CA ASN A 60 -2.61 3.41 -2.66
C ASN A 60 -3.93 2.63 -2.54
N LEU A 61 -5.05 3.23 -2.95
CA LEU A 61 -6.29 2.51 -3.27
C LEU A 61 -6.07 1.41 -4.32
N PRO A 62 -6.98 0.42 -4.46
CA PRO A 62 -6.93 -0.55 -5.53
C PRO A 62 -6.85 0.14 -6.91
N PRO A 63 -5.91 -0.28 -7.78
CA PRO A 63 -5.63 0.47 -9.00
C PRO A 63 -6.53 0.14 -10.19
N GLY A 64 -7.45 -0.82 -10.05
CA GLY A 64 -8.09 -1.49 -11.17
C GLY A 64 -7.19 -2.56 -11.79
N ASP A 65 -7.36 -2.85 -13.08
CA ASP A 65 -6.53 -3.76 -13.86
C ASP A 65 -5.20 -3.12 -14.25
N TRP A 66 -4.26 -3.16 -13.30
CA TRP A 66 -2.92 -2.62 -13.50
C TRP A 66 -2.19 -3.27 -14.69
N ALA A 67 -2.41 -4.56 -14.92
CA ALA A 67 -1.79 -5.32 -16.01
C ALA A 67 -2.41 -4.95 -17.38
N GLY A 68 -3.72 -4.69 -17.40
CA GLY A 68 -4.45 -4.13 -18.54
C GLY A 68 -4.17 -2.66 -18.84
N GLY A 69 -3.31 -2.00 -18.04
CA GLY A 69 -2.86 -0.63 -18.29
C GLY A 69 -3.56 0.43 -17.44
N GLU A 70 -4.50 0.05 -16.57
CA GLU A 70 -5.19 1.00 -15.69
C GLU A 70 -4.24 1.60 -14.64
N ARG A 71 -4.49 2.84 -14.27
CA ARG A 71 -3.64 3.62 -13.35
C ARG A 71 -4.50 4.32 -12.29
N GLY A 72 -5.46 3.59 -11.73
CA GLY A 72 -6.53 4.13 -10.90
C GLY A 72 -7.85 4.24 -11.68
N ILE A 73 -8.95 4.34 -10.94
CA ILE A 73 -10.31 4.29 -11.48
C ILE A 73 -11.21 5.43 -10.95
N ALA A 74 -10.65 6.37 -10.19
CA ALA A 74 -11.43 7.40 -9.48
C ALA A 74 -12.12 8.40 -10.44
N CYS A 75 -11.58 8.61 -11.64
CA CYS A 75 -12.16 9.47 -12.67
C CYS A 75 -13.13 8.74 -13.61
N LEU A 76 -13.38 7.44 -13.42
CA LEU A 76 -14.22 6.63 -14.30
C LEU A 76 -15.68 6.63 -13.81
N PRO A 77 -16.60 7.34 -14.48
CA PRO A 77 -17.97 7.53 -13.99
C PRO A 77 -18.78 6.23 -13.92
N ASP A 78 -18.44 5.26 -14.78
CA ASP A 78 -19.16 3.98 -14.86
C ASP A 78 -18.68 2.95 -13.81
N ARG A 79 -17.69 3.31 -12.97
CA ARG A 79 -17.07 2.40 -11.99
C ARG A 79 -17.16 2.88 -10.53
N VAL A 80 -18.09 3.78 -10.23
CA VAL A 80 -18.30 4.33 -8.87
C VAL A 80 -18.48 3.22 -7.82
N GLY A 81 -19.30 2.19 -8.10
CA GLY A 81 -19.53 1.10 -7.15
C GLY A 81 -18.26 0.27 -6.86
N GLU A 82 -17.40 0.08 -7.86
CA GLU A 82 -16.11 -0.58 -7.66
C GLU A 82 -15.15 0.29 -6.84
N PHE A 83 -15.13 1.59 -7.13
CA PHE A 83 -14.33 2.55 -6.36
C PHE A 83 -14.75 2.57 -4.87
N GLU A 84 -16.04 2.61 -4.56
CA GLU A 84 -16.55 2.56 -3.18
C GLU A 84 -16.17 1.26 -2.45
N ALA A 85 -16.23 0.12 -3.15
CA ALA A 85 -15.76 -1.15 -2.62
C ALA A 85 -14.23 -1.12 -2.35
N GLY A 86 -13.47 -0.50 -3.25
CA GLY A 86 -12.02 -0.30 -3.11
C GLY A 86 -11.66 0.59 -1.93
N VAL A 87 -12.39 1.68 -1.71
CA VAL A 87 -12.25 2.53 -0.52
C VAL A 87 -12.52 1.72 0.76
N SER A 88 -13.58 0.92 0.77
CA SER A 88 -13.91 0.06 1.92
C SER A 88 -12.81 -0.96 2.21
N LEU A 89 -12.21 -1.56 1.18
CA LEU A 89 -11.07 -2.47 1.30
C LEU A 89 -9.83 -1.75 1.86
N ALA A 90 -9.49 -0.59 1.31
CA ALA A 90 -8.35 0.18 1.74
C ALA A 90 -8.49 0.65 3.19
N ILE A 91 -9.69 1.05 3.64
CA ILE A 91 -9.96 1.38 5.05
C ILE A 91 -9.70 0.18 5.98
N ARG A 92 -10.05 -1.04 5.57
CA ARG A 92 -9.73 -2.25 6.36
C ARG A 92 -8.22 -2.42 6.54
N TYR A 93 -7.45 -2.28 5.46
CA TYR A 93 -5.98 -2.34 5.51
C TYR A 93 -5.41 -1.21 6.36
N ALA A 94 -5.87 0.03 6.15
CA ALA A 94 -5.40 1.19 6.90
C ALA A 94 -5.61 1.02 8.41
N ARG A 95 -6.78 0.53 8.84
CA ARG A 95 -7.06 0.25 10.26
C ARG A 95 -6.13 -0.81 10.84
N ALA A 96 -5.94 -1.92 10.13
CA ALA A 96 -5.06 -3.00 10.60
C ALA A 96 -3.60 -2.57 10.66
N LEU A 97 -3.14 -1.75 9.72
CA LEU A 97 -1.75 -1.29 9.64
C LEU A 97 -1.47 -0.05 10.50
N GLY A 98 -2.50 0.64 11.01
CA GLY A 98 -2.37 1.94 11.66
C GLY A 98 -2.02 3.06 10.68
N CYS A 99 -2.27 2.87 9.38
CA CYS A 99 -1.94 3.85 8.35
C CYS A 99 -3.03 4.92 8.25
N VAL A 100 -2.64 6.19 8.36
CA VAL A 100 -3.57 7.34 8.34
C VAL A 100 -3.62 8.07 7.01
N ARG A 101 -2.89 7.59 5.99
CA ARG A 101 -2.80 8.20 4.65
C ARG A 101 -2.95 7.14 3.58
N ILE A 102 -3.86 7.39 2.65
CA ILE A 102 -4.08 6.53 1.48
C ILE A 102 -4.07 7.43 0.25
N ASN A 103 -3.31 7.06 -0.76
CA ASN A 103 -3.27 7.77 -2.03
C ASN A 103 -4.36 7.25 -2.98
N CYS A 104 -5.13 8.16 -3.56
CA CYS A 104 -6.18 7.86 -4.54
C CYS A 104 -5.66 8.19 -5.94
N LEU A 105 -5.24 7.17 -6.68
CA LEU A 105 -4.87 7.35 -8.08
C LEU A 105 -6.11 7.74 -8.88
N ALA A 106 -6.02 8.86 -9.61
CA ALA A 106 -7.16 9.39 -10.35
C ALA A 106 -7.62 8.44 -11.46
N GLY A 107 -6.68 7.84 -12.20
CA GLY A 107 -6.95 7.09 -13.42
C GLY A 107 -6.61 7.87 -14.69
N ILE A 108 -6.65 7.17 -15.82
CA ILE A 108 -6.49 7.77 -17.15
C ILE A 108 -7.85 8.31 -17.57
N ALA A 109 -7.91 9.58 -17.96
CA ALA A 109 -9.16 10.20 -18.38
C ALA A 109 -9.74 9.45 -19.62
N PRO A 110 -11.07 9.21 -19.65
CA PRO A 110 -11.73 8.60 -20.79
C PRO A 110 -11.69 9.47 -22.05
#